data_AF-A0AAE6ZF76-F1
#
_entry.id   AF-A0AAE6ZF76-F1
#
_cell.length_a   1.000
_cell.length_b   1.000
_cell.length_c   1.000
_cell.angle_alpha   90.00
_cell.angle_beta   90.00
_cell.angle_gamma   90.00
#
_symmetry.space_group_name_H-M   'P 1'
#
loop_
_entity.id
_entity.type
_entity.pdbx_description
1 polymer ?
#
loop_
_entity_poly.entity_id
_entity_poly.type
_entity_poly.pdbx_seq_one_letter_code
_entity_poly.pdbx_strand_id
1 'polypeptide(L)'
;MKTIIYFLAVATVAIFIGCFSAKNKKMNTTTYVQSIDGPIDASQYINKFGYKQIGEWKLLNPSPLPLSDSDILTIKTHIPEWLQMNNKSLDSALLNDLKTISNVELKKRMKYIFTVFMSIESDVYLLSLNNGKDKINVYILKNPEKGIVYPFKDEEWNRNLSYNDKK
;
A
#
# COMPACT_ATOMS: atom_id res chain seq x y z
N MET A 1 19.84 -53.02 -27.75
CA MET A 1 18.60 -52.20 -27.65
C MET A 1 18.30 -51.66 -26.25
N LYS A 2 18.55 -52.40 -25.15
CA LYS A 2 18.26 -51.92 -23.78
C LYS A 2 19.13 -50.73 -23.30
N THR A 3 20.35 -50.60 -23.79
CA THR A 3 21.31 -49.56 -23.35
C THR A 3 20.94 -48.15 -23.83
N ILE A 4 20.32 -48.03 -25.01
CA ILE A 4 19.94 -46.74 -25.60
C ILE A 4 18.75 -46.11 -24.83
N ILE A 5 17.82 -46.96 -24.37
CA ILE A 5 16.64 -46.52 -23.61
C ILE A 5 17.05 -45.93 -22.25
N TYR A 6 18.06 -46.50 -21.59
CA TYR A 6 18.58 -45.98 -20.32
C TYR A 6 19.21 -44.58 -20.48
N PHE A 7 19.96 -44.34 -21.56
CA PHE A 7 20.55 -43.02 -21.82
C PHE A 7 19.49 -41.95 -22.10
N LEU A 8 18.43 -42.28 -22.84
CA LEU A 8 17.30 -41.36 -23.09
C LEU A 8 16.50 -41.04 -21.81
N ALA A 9 16.33 -42.02 -20.91
CA ALA A 9 15.64 -41.81 -19.64
C ALA A 9 16.45 -40.96 -18.66
N VAL A 10 17.78 -41.15 -18.58
CA VAL A 10 18.64 -40.34 -17.70
C VAL A 10 18.78 -38.91 -18.22
N ALA A 11 18.86 -38.73 -19.55
CA ALA A 11 18.90 -37.41 -20.16
C ALA A 11 17.61 -36.60 -19.93
N THR A 12 16.43 -37.24 -20.02
CA THR A 12 15.15 -36.55 -19.77
C THR A 12 14.96 -36.16 -18.31
N VAL A 13 15.37 -37.01 -17.36
CA VAL A 13 15.34 -36.68 -15.92
C VAL A 13 16.31 -35.53 -15.59
N ALA A 14 17.52 -35.53 -16.17
CA ALA A 14 18.50 -34.46 -15.95
C ALA A 14 18.01 -33.10 -16.51
N ILE A 15 17.36 -33.10 -17.69
CA ILE A 15 16.76 -31.89 -18.28
C ILE A 15 15.61 -31.39 -17.40
N PHE A 16 14.75 -32.28 -16.89
CA PHE A 16 13.64 -31.89 -16.01
C PHE A 16 14.13 -31.28 -14.69
N ILE A 17 15.16 -31.85 -14.06
CA ILE A 17 15.75 -31.33 -12.82
C ILE A 17 16.47 -30.00 -13.09
N GLY A 18 17.23 -29.90 -14.18
CA GLY A 18 17.91 -28.66 -14.58
C GLY A 18 16.95 -27.49 -14.88
N CYS A 19 15.84 -27.77 -15.56
CA CYS A 19 14.79 -26.78 -15.81
C CYS A 19 14.03 -26.37 -14.55
N PHE A 20 13.86 -27.26 -13.57
CA PHE A 20 13.27 -26.91 -12.27
C PHE A 20 14.22 -26.05 -11.42
N SER A 21 15.52 -26.35 -11.42
CA SER A 21 16.51 -25.54 -10.69
C SER A 21 16.73 -24.15 -11.30
N ALA A 22 16.65 -24.01 -12.62
CA ALA A 22 16.82 -22.71 -13.29
C ALA A 22 15.65 -21.73 -13.04
N LYS A 23 14.45 -22.22 -12.75
CA LYS A 23 13.26 -21.38 -12.50
C LYS A 23 13.21 -20.75 -11.10
N ASN A 24 14.09 -21.16 -10.18
CA ASN A 24 14.07 -20.70 -8.79
C ASN A 24 15.24 -19.79 -8.38
N LYS A 25 16.00 -19.25 -9.34
CA LYS A 25 16.95 -18.20 -9.05
C LYS A 25 16.20 -16.86 -8.98
N LYS A 26 15.53 -16.58 -7.84
CA LYS A 26 15.04 -15.23 -7.53
C LYS A 26 16.24 -14.29 -7.65
N MET A 27 16.29 -13.50 -8.72
CA MET A 27 17.29 -12.47 -8.91
C MET A 27 17.03 -11.43 -7.82
N ASN A 28 17.89 -11.40 -6.80
CA ASN A 28 17.84 -10.38 -5.76
C ASN A 28 18.22 -9.06 -6.40
N THR A 29 17.22 -8.36 -6.91
CA THR A 29 17.39 -7.07 -7.56
C THR A 29 17.38 -6.03 -6.45
N THR A 30 18.49 -5.29 -6.31
CA THR A 30 18.53 -4.18 -5.36
C THR A 30 17.61 -3.07 -5.86
N THR A 31 16.61 -2.71 -5.07
CA THR A 31 15.61 -1.70 -5.44
C THR A 31 15.59 -0.63 -4.37
N TYR A 32 15.73 0.63 -4.80
CA TYR A 32 15.65 1.80 -3.92
C TYR A 32 14.34 2.55 -4.17
N VAL A 33 13.74 3.04 -3.09
CA VAL A 33 12.63 3.99 -3.13
C VAL A 33 13.08 5.31 -2.53
N GLN A 34 12.56 6.42 -3.04
CA GLN A 34 12.90 7.73 -2.49
C GLN A 34 12.14 7.98 -1.17
N SER A 35 12.79 8.63 -0.20
CA SER A 35 12.17 9.13 1.03
C SER A 35 12.56 10.58 1.27
N ILE A 36 11.93 11.22 2.25
CA ILE A 36 12.29 12.58 2.72
C ILE A 36 13.75 12.62 3.20
N ASP A 37 14.22 11.54 3.83
CA ASP A 37 15.55 11.43 4.41
C ASP A 37 16.59 10.83 3.44
N GLY A 38 16.19 10.54 2.20
CA GLY A 38 17.03 9.98 1.15
C GLY A 38 16.56 8.61 0.62
N PRO A 39 17.29 8.01 -0.33
CA PRO A 39 16.94 6.71 -0.88
C PRO A 39 16.97 5.60 0.21
N ILE A 40 15.91 4.81 0.28
CA ILE A 40 15.80 3.65 1.17
C ILE A 40 15.91 2.38 0.35
N ASP A 41 16.69 1.41 0.84
CA ASP A 41 16.75 0.08 0.25
C ASP A 41 15.43 -0.67 0.53
N ALA A 42 14.61 -0.83 -0.51
CA ALA A 42 13.33 -1.52 -0.49
C ALA A 42 13.42 -2.99 -0.92
N SER A 43 14.62 -3.52 -1.17
CA SER A 43 14.83 -4.85 -1.75
C SER A 43 14.21 -5.96 -0.91
N GLN A 44 14.26 -5.83 0.42
CA GLN A 44 13.65 -6.82 1.31
C GLN A 44 12.12 -6.84 1.15
N TYR A 45 11.47 -5.68 1.05
CA TYR A 45 10.03 -5.57 0.87
C TYR A 45 9.57 -6.22 -0.42
N ILE A 46 10.30 -6.00 -1.51
CA ILE A 46 9.95 -6.54 -2.83
C ILE A 46 10.27 -8.04 -2.89
N ASN A 47 11.52 -8.43 -2.59
CA ASN A 47 12.00 -9.79 -2.84
C ASN A 47 11.45 -10.82 -1.81
N LYS A 48 11.29 -10.40 -0.55
CA LYS A 48 10.86 -11.26 0.56
C LYS A 48 9.37 -11.11 0.87
N PHE A 49 8.88 -9.87 0.98
CA PHE A 49 7.50 -9.61 1.40
C PHE A 49 6.52 -9.45 0.23
N GLY A 50 7.02 -9.46 -1.02
CA GLY A 50 6.17 -9.45 -2.22
C GLY A 50 5.56 -8.09 -2.53
N TYR A 51 6.12 -7.01 -2.00
CA TYR A 51 5.69 -5.66 -2.32
C TYR A 51 5.92 -5.36 -3.81
N LYS A 52 5.05 -4.53 -4.40
CA LYS A 52 5.21 -4.07 -5.78
C LYS A 52 5.47 -2.58 -5.81
N GLN A 53 6.52 -2.12 -6.50
CA GLN A 53 6.72 -0.69 -6.68
C GLN A 53 5.70 -0.12 -7.66
N ILE A 54 4.97 0.91 -7.25
CA ILE A 54 3.92 1.56 -8.06
C ILE A 54 4.18 3.07 -8.27
N GLY A 55 5.33 3.55 -7.81
CA GLY A 55 5.77 4.93 -7.93
C GLY A 55 7.17 5.10 -7.33
N GLU A 56 7.75 6.30 -7.47
CA GLU A 56 9.12 6.61 -7.02
C GLU A 56 9.34 6.35 -5.52
N TRP A 57 8.30 6.57 -4.72
CA TRP A 57 8.34 6.44 -3.27
C TRP A 57 7.19 5.55 -2.74
N LYS A 58 6.48 4.83 -3.62
CA LYS A 58 5.30 4.00 -3.29
C LYS A 58 5.53 2.54 -3.55
N LEU A 59 5.20 1.74 -2.54
CA LEU A 59 5.06 0.30 -2.71
C LEU A 59 3.62 -0.13 -2.40
N LEU A 60 3.14 -1.14 -3.10
CA LEU A 60 1.91 -1.85 -2.80
C LEU A 60 2.25 -3.06 -1.95
N ASN A 61 1.83 -3.02 -0.69
CA ASN A 61 1.92 -4.12 0.26
C ASN A 61 0.81 -5.14 -0.02
N PRO A 62 1.13 -6.42 -0.28
CA PRO A 62 0.12 -7.47 -0.48
C PRO A 62 -0.70 -7.78 0.79
N SER A 63 -0.20 -7.39 1.96
CA SER A 63 -0.78 -7.66 3.28
C SER A 63 -0.71 -6.41 4.18
N PRO A 64 -1.53 -5.37 3.90
CA PRO A 64 -1.52 -4.12 4.68
C PRO A 64 -1.98 -4.32 6.13
N LEU A 65 -1.44 -3.50 7.03
CA LEU A 65 -1.73 -3.50 8.46
C LEU A 65 -3.20 -3.17 8.71
N PRO A 66 -4.02 -4.08 9.25
CA PRO A 66 -5.44 -3.83 9.43
C PRO A 66 -5.67 -2.69 10.42
N LEU A 67 -6.66 -1.85 10.13
CA LEU A 67 -7.11 -0.81 11.07
C LEU A 67 -7.79 -1.47 12.28
N SER A 68 -7.27 -1.22 13.47
CA SER A 68 -7.84 -1.71 14.73
C SER A 68 -9.03 -0.85 15.16
N ASP A 69 -9.83 -1.32 16.11
CA ASP A 69 -10.97 -0.53 16.62
C ASP A 69 -10.52 0.77 17.31
N SER A 70 -9.33 0.76 17.93
CA SER A 70 -8.73 1.97 18.49
C SER A 70 -8.38 2.99 17.39
N ASP A 71 -7.86 2.53 16.25
CA ASP A 71 -7.59 3.39 15.11
C ASP A 71 -8.90 4.04 14.62
N ILE A 72 -9.96 3.25 14.45
CA ILE A 72 -11.26 3.75 14.01
C ILE A 72 -11.81 4.80 14.98
N LEU A 73 -11.69 4.57 16.28
CA LEU A 73 -12.14 5.53 17.29
C LEU A 73 -11.36 6.84 17.18
N THR A 74 -10.04 6.78 17.05
CA THR A 74 -9.22 7.97 16.85
C THR A 74 -9.64 8.72 15.58
N ILE A 75 -9.93 8.01 14.49
CA ILE A 75 -10.32 8.60 13.18
C ILE A 75 -11.63 9.34 13.35
N LYS A 76 -12.60 8.68 13.99
CA LYS A 76 -13.94 9.22 14.23
C LYS A 76 -13.91 10.48 15.09
N THR A 77 -12.98 10.58 16.04
CA THR A 77 -12.84 11.76 16.90
C THR A 77 -12.14 12.93 16.19
N HIS A 78 -11.04 12.68 15.47
CA HIS A 78 -10.16 13.75 15.00
C HIS A 78 -10.46 14.24 13.57
N ILE A 79 -10.94 13.37 12.68
CA ILE A 79 -11.23 13.76 11.28
C ILE A 79 -12.29 14.86 11.17
N PRO A 80 -13.42 14.82 11.90
CA PRO A 80 -14.41 15.88 11.85
C PRO A 80 -13.82 17.26 12.16
N GLU A 81 -13.04 17.36 13.26
CA GLU A 81 -12.42 18.61 13.69
C GLU A 81 -11.39 19.10 12.68
N TRP A 82 -10.53 18.21 12.19
CA TRP A 82 -9.55 18.56 11.17
C TRP A 82 -10.21 19.06 9.88
N LEU A 83 -11.29 18.41 9.42
CA LEU A 83 -12.02 18.82 8.22
C LEU A 83 -12.62 20.22 8.37
N GLN A 84 -13.17 20.55 9.54
CA GLN A 84 -13.71 21.88 9.83
C GLN A 84 -12.63 22.96 9.79
N MET A 85 -11.43 22.67 10.31
CA MET A 85 -10.31 23.61 10.29
C MET A 85 -9.74 23.84 8.88
N ASN A 86 -9.75 22.81 8.04
CA ASN A 86 -9.04 22.82 6.75
C ASN A 86 -9.95 23.05 5.53
N ASN A 87 -11.27 22.99 5.68
CA ASN A 87 -12.23 23.20 4.58
C ASN A 87 -13.28 24.24 4.96
N LYS A 88 -13.18 25.43 4.35
CA LYS A 88 -14.06 26.58 4.61
C LYS A 88 -15.52 26.35 4.19
N SER A 89 -15.79 25.37 3.34
CA SER A 89 -17.11 25.06 2.75
C SER A 89 -17.55 23.62 3.02
N LEU A 90 -17.30 23.12 4.23
CA LEU A 90 -17.72 21.78 4.64
C LEU A 90 -19.24 21.73 4.88
N ASP A 91 -19.90 20.76 4.26
CA ASP A 91 -21.31 20.46 4.46
C ASP A 91 -21.56 19.97 5.89
N SER A 92 -22.54 20.57 6.57
CA SER A 92 -22.93 20.19 7.92
C SER A 92 -23.48 18.76 7.98
N ALA A 93 -24.11 18.28 6.90
CA ALA A 93 -24.60 16.91 6.81
C ALA A 93 -23.45 15.90 6.79
N LEU A 94 -22.37 16.18 6.08
CA LEU A 94 -21.16 15.35 6.06
C LEU A 94 -20.52 15.27 7.45
N LEU A 95 -20.43 16.41 8.15
CA LEU A 95 -19.87 16.43 9.50
C LEU A 95 -20.72 15.59 10.47
N ASN A 96 -22.05 15.67 10.35
CA ASN A 96 -22.95 14.87 11.17
C ASN A 96 -22.85 13.37 10.84
N ASP A 97 -22.76 13.00 9.56
CA ASP A 97 -22.51 11.61 9.12
C ASP A 97 -21.22 11.08 9.76
N LEU A 98 -20.11 11.81 9.68
CA LEU A 98 -18.84 11.38 10.29
C LEU A 98 -18.89 11.20 11.80
N LYS A 99 -19.68 12.01 12.51
CA LYS A 99 -19.84 11.90 13.97
C LYS A 99 -20.74 10.72 14.35
N THR A 100 -21.69 10.36 13.51
CA THR A 100 -22.75 9.38 13.83
C THR A 100 -22.53 8.00 13.19
N ILE A 101 -21.74 7.91 12.11
CA ILE A 101 -21.40 6.67 11.41
C ILE A 101 -20.87 5.60 12.37
N SER A 102 -21.29 4.35 12.18
CA SER A 102 -20.78 3.24 13.00
C SER A 102 -19.30 2.96 12.68
N ASN A 103 -18.56 2.43 13.65
CA ASN A 103 -17.15 2.07 13.45
C ASN A 103 -16.98 1.05 12.31
N VAL A 104 -17.91 0.10 12.21
CA VAL A 104 -17.93 -0.92 11.14
C VAL A 104 -18.08 -0.27 9.77
N GLU A 105 -19.00 0.69 9.65
CA GLU A 105 -19.25 1.37 8.38
C GLU A 105 -18.10 2.31 8.01
N LEU A 106 -17.56 3.05 8.97
CA LEU A 106 -16.38 3.88 8.76
C LEU A 106 -15.18 3.06 8.27
N LYS A 107 -14.94 1.90 8.88
CA LYS A 107 -13.89 0.96 8.47
C LYS A 107 -14.09 0.45 7.05
N LYS A 108 -15.34 0.18 6.62
CA LYS A 108 -15.63 -0.25 5.24
C LYS A 108 -15.35 0.84 4.20
N ARG A 109 -15.57 2.11 4.56
CA ARG A 109 -15.32 3.27 3.68
C ARG A 109 -13.83 3.56 3.50
N MET A 110 -12.98 3.07 4.40
CA MET A 110 -11.54 3.20 4.27
C MET A 110 -10.94 2.11 3.41
N LYS A 111 -10.07 2.52 2.47
CA LYS A 111 -9.39 1.62 1.55
C LYS A 111 -7.89 1.82 1.62
N TYR A 112 -7.14 0.74 1.80
CA TYR A 112 -5.71 0.77 1.61
C TYR A 112 -5.39 1.16 0.16
N ILE A 113 -4.38 2.01 -0.03
CA ILE A 113 -3.93 2.45 -1.36
C ILE A 113 -2.47 2.06 -1.62
N PHE A 114 -1.55 2.41 -0.72
CA PHE A 114 -0.12 2.09 -0.84
C PHE A 114 0.59 2.23 0.50
N THR A 115 1.85 1.84 0.53
CA THR A 115 2.79 1.99 1.65
C THR A 115 3.87 2.97 1.26
N VAL A 116 4.24 3.83 2.21
CA VAL A 116 5.19 4.92 2.03
C VAL A 116 6.36 4.75 2.95
N PHE A 117 7.51 5.21 2.49
CA PHE A 117 8.75 5.21 3.24
C PHE A 117 9.18 6.67 3.31
N MET A 118 8.85 7.33 4.42
CA MET A 118 9.39 8.66 4.76
C MET A 118 10.51 8.44 5.79
N SER A 119 10.34 8.90 7.02
CA SER A 119 11.20 8.53 8.16
C SER A 119 10.79 7.21 8.83
N ILE A 120 9.58 6.72 8.50
CA ILE A 120 9.00 5.47 9.00
C ILE A 120 8.21 4.79 7.88
N GLU A 121 8.08 3.47 7.94
CA GLU A 121 7.15 2.71 7.12
C GLU A 121 5.71 3.02 7.55
N SER A 122 4.83 3.32 6.61
CA SER A 122 3.41 3.57 6.93
C SER A 122 2.48 3.15 5.79
N ASP A 123 1.42 2.43 6.15
CA ASP A 123 0.34 2.12 5.23
C ASP A 123 -0.60 3.31 5.11
N VAL A 124 -1.00 3.63 3.89
CA VAL A 124 -1.87 4.76 3.59
C VAL A 124 -3.26 4.25 3.24
N TYR A 125 -4.22 4.74 4.00
CA TYR A 125 -5.63 4.49 3.83
C TYR A 125 -6.32 5.74 3.30
N LEU A 126 -7.22 5.56 2.33
CA LEU A 126 -8.05 6.62 1.79
C LEU A 126 -9.45 6.52 2.38
N LEU A 127 -9.92 7.64 2.93
CA LEU A 127 -11.32 7.89 3.25
C LEU A 127 -11.87 8.89 2.24
N SER A 128 -12.70 8.42 1.31
CA SER A 128 -13.41 9.28 0.36
C SER A 128 -14.75 9.71 0.93
N LEU A 129 -14.98 11.02 0.96
CA LEU A 129 -16.13 11.67 1.55
C LEU A 129 -16.88 12.48 0.49
N ASN A 130 -18.21 12.49 0.59
CA ASN A 130 -19.05 13.31 -0.27
C ASN A 130 -19.43 14.61 0.45
N ASN A 131 -19.00 15.75 -0.07
CA ASN A 131 -19.27 17.08 0.44
C ASN A 131 -20.27 17.80 -0.47
N GLY A 132 -21.47 17.24 -0.56
CA GLY A 132 -22.53 17.73 -1.46
C GLY A 132 -22.18 17.50 -2.94
N LYS A 133 -21.63 18.54 -3.60
CA LYS A 133 -21.21 18.48 -5.02
C LYS A 133 -19.74 18.12 -5.20
N ASP A 134 -18.93 18.26 -4.14
CA ASP A 134 -17.49 18.02 -4.18
C ASP A 134 -17.13 16.70 -3.47
N LYS A 135 -16.04 16.07 -3.91
CA LYS A 135 -15.46 14.92 -3.20
C LYS A 135 -14.26 15.37 -2.40
N ILE A 136 -14.18 14.94 -1.14
CA ILE A 136 -13.04 15.15 -0.27
C ILE A 136 -12.35 13.81 -0.05
N ASN A 137 -11.06 13.74 -0.38
CA ASN A 137 -10.23 12.56 -0.14
C ASN A 137 -9.31 12.84 1.04
N VAL A 138 -9.41 12.02 2.08
CA VAL A 138 -8.57 12.10 3.28
C VAL A 138 -7.63 10.91 3.31
N TYR A 139 -6.33 11.17 3.23
CA TYR A 139 -5.30 10.16 3.36
C TYR A 139 -4.88 10.03 4.82
N ILE A 140 -4.89 8.80 5.32
CA ILE A 140 -4.71 8.44 6.72
C ILE A 140 -3.53 7.49 6.78
N LEU A 141 -2.49 7.85 7.55
CA LEU A 141 -1.30 7.03 7.69
C LEU A 141 -1.45 6.14 8.90
N LYS A 142 -1.23 4.83 8.72
CA LYS A 142 -1.11 3.84 9.79
C LYS A 142 0.35 3.46 9.94
N ASN A 143 0.92 3.76 11.10
CA ASN A 143 2.24 3.31 11.51
C ASN A 143 2.12 2.29 12.66
N PRO A 144 2.92 1.20 12.66
CA PRO A 144 2.88 0.20 13.72
C PRO A 144 3.26 0.72 15.11
N GLU A 145 4.13 1.72 15.20
CA GLU A 145 4.66 2.27 16.46
C GLU A 145 3.88 3.48 16.95
N LYS A 146 3.41 4.34 16.03
CA LYS A 146 2.79 5.64 16.34
C LYS A 146 1.27 5.67 16.20
N GLY A 147 0.65 4.60 15.73
CA GLY A 147 -0.80 4.56 15.49
C GLY A 147 -1.20 5.34 14.23
N ILE A 148 -2.33 6.07 14.29
CA ILE A 148 -2.80 6.87 13.15
C ILE A 148 -2.17 8.26 13.16
N VAL A 149 -1.64 8.68 12.01
CA VAL A 149 -1.14 10.04 11.77
C VAL A 149 -2.09 10.75 10.81
N TYR A 150 -2.61 11.90 11.26
CA TYR A 150 -3.62 12.75 10.61
C TYR A 150 -3.00 14.04 10.05
N PRO A 151 -3.70 14.73 9.13
CA PRO A 151 -3.79 14.40 7.70
C PRO A 151 -3.10 15.48 6.85
N PHE A 152 -2.72 15.11 5.63
CA PHE A 152 -2.05 16.02 4.69
C PHE A 152 -2.99 16.39 3.54
N LYS A 153 -3.14 17.68 3.26
CA LYS A 153 -3.94 18.20 2.15
C LYS A 153 -3.08 18.28 0.88
N ASP A 154 -3.56 17.61 -0.15
CA ASP A 154 -3.28 17.79 -1.58
C ASP A 154 -2.04 17.23 -2.30
N GLU A 155 -2.39 16.68 -3.47
CA GLU A 155 -1.70 16.47 -4.75
C GLU A 155 -0.38 15.71 -4.84
N GLU A 156 0.63 15.90 -3.97
CA GLU A 156 1.94 15.26 -4.19
C GLU A 156 1.83 13.74 -4.22
N TRP A 157 0.94 13.18 -3.39
CA TRP A 157 0.78 11.76 -3.34
C TRP A 157 0.10 11.17 -4.58
N ASN A 158 -0.68 11.95 -5.34
CA ASN A 158 -1.30 11.50 -6.58
C ASN A 158 -0.36 11.67 -7.79
N ARG A 159 0.60 12.60 -7.72
CA ARG A 159 1.50 12.95 -8.85
C ARG A 159 2.42 11.80 -9.30
N ASN A 160 2.67 10.80 -8.44
CA ASN A 160 3.59 9.68 -8.71
C ASN A 160 2.90 8.30 -8.77
N LEU A 161 1.73 8.17 -9.42
CA LEU A 161 1.14 6.83 -9.72
C LEU A 161 1.54 6.29 -11.10
N SER A 162 2.44 6.95 -11.81
CA SER A 162 2.93 6.50 -13.10
C SER A 162 4.14 5.58 -12.97
N TYR A 163 3.89 4.28 -12.76
CA TYR A 163 4.70 3.29 -13.46
C TYR A 163 3.91 2.87 -14.70
N ASN A 164 4.42 3.28 -15.86
CA ASN A 164 3.85 3.06 -17.19
C ASN A 164 3.38 1.60 -17.41
N ASP A 165 2.07 1.42 -17.60
CA ASP A 165 1.54 0.39 -18.51
C ASP A 165 1.79 0.82 -19.97
N LYS A 166 3.06 1.10 -20.31
CA LYS A 166 3.51 1.38 -21.67
C LYS A 166 4.92 0.83 -21.89
N LYS A 167 5.02 -0.49 -22.03
CA LYS A 167 5.50 -1.18 -23.25
C LYS A 167 5.59 -2.68 -23.03
#